data_AF-A0A937YN23-F1
#
_entry.id   AF-A0A937YN23-F1
#
_cell.length_a   1.000
_cell.length_b   1.000
_cell.length_c   1.000
_cell.angle_alpha   90.00
_cell.angle_beta   90.00
_cell.angle_gamma   90.00
#
_symmetry.space_group_name_H-M   'P 1'
#
loop_
_entity.id
_entity.type
_entity.pdbx_description
1 polymer ?
#
loop_
_entity_poly.entity_id
_entity_poly.type
_entity_poly.pdbx_seq_one_letter_code
_entity_poly.pdbx_strand_id
1 'polypeptide(L)'
;MKPAVASSFDVADWFIRQSKRDRVPLSPLKLHRLLYLAQADYAGRHGGAALMPSIFVATELGPIEPNLYRVFEYGSPKVTVRDPAEKVRTFLTEIWRLFGEETIEALNRHIARDPALKEAETLGEGTVISLAMMHKHHKDEDEPPPVRVVEGKRVRPWLPPSKDQKPAPTKST
;
A
#
# COMPACT_ATOMS: atom_id res chain seq x y z
N MET A 1 -11.26 -10.56 -7.16
CA MET A 1 -9.83 -10.38 -6.84
C MET A 1 -9.54 -11.14 -5.55
N LYS A 2 -8.42 -11.86 -5.46
CA LYS A 2 -8.03 -12.60 -4.24
C LYS A 2 -6.94 -11.78 -3.51
N PRO A 3 -7.17 -11.35 -2.26
CA PRO A 3 -6.14 -10.64 -1.51
C PRO A 3 -4.94 -11.55 -1.18
N ALA A 4 -3.77 -10.94 -0.95
CA ALA A 4 -2.53 -11.66 -0.66
C ALA A 4 -2.58 -12.42 0.69
N VAL A 5 -3.32 -11.91 1.66
CA VAL A 5 -3.65 -12.59 2.92
C VAL A 5 -5.15 -12.88 3.04
N ALA A 6 -5.52 -13.84 3.88
CA ALA A 6 -6.92 -14.22 4.08
C ALA A 6 -7.66 -13.31 5.06
N SER A 7 -6.94 -12.61 5.95
CA SER A 7 -7.53 -11.76 6.99
C SER A 7 -6.67 -10.54 7.27
N SER A 8 -7.32 -9.40 7.47
CA SER A 8 -6.64 -8.16 7.87
C SER A 8 -6.00 -8.25 9.26
N PHE A 9 -6.52 -9.15 10.10
CA PHE A 9 -5.91 -9.49 11.38
C PHE A 9 -4.51 -10.09 11.22
N ASP A 10 -4.22 -10.82 10.13
CA ASP A 10 -2.90 -11.41 9.88
C ASP A 10 -1.83 -10.31 9.68
N VAL A 11 -2.19 -9.22 8.99
CA VAL A 11 -1.31 -8.06 8.78
C VAL A 11 -1.20 -7.22 10.06
N ALA A 12 -2.33 -6.97 10.73
CA ALA A 12 -2.34 -6.20 11.97
C ALA A 12 -1.49 -6.87 13.06
N ASP A 13 -1.66 -8.18 13.25
CA ASP A 13 -0.89 -8.97 14.21
C ASP A 13 0.60 -9.01 13.85
N TRP A 14 0.95 -9.07 12.55
CA TRP A 14 2.34 -8.96 12.13
C TRP A 14 2.97 -7.64 12.59
N PHE A 15 2.30 -6.50 12.38
CA PHE A 15 2.79 -5.19 12.84
C PHE A 15 2.89 -5.10 14.37
N ILE A 16 1.92 -5.65 15.09
CA ILE A 16 1.92 -5.68 16.57
C ILE A 16 3.08 -6.53 17.10
N ARG A 17 3.34 -7.69 16.52
CA ARG A 17 4.48 -8.55 16.90
C ARG A 17 5.80 -7.86 16.59
N GLN A 18 5.89 -7.23 15.42
CA GLN A 18 7.07 -6.49 15.00
C GLN A 18 7.37 -5.31 15.94
N SER A 19 6.35 -4.53 16.33
CA SER A 19 6.53 -3.41 17.26
C SER A 19 6.99 -3.88 18.64
N LYS A 20 6.48 -5.01 19.14
CA LYS A 20 6.94 -5.62 20.40
C LYS A 20 8.39 -6.07 20.32
N ARG A 21 8.77 -6.72 19.21
CA ARG A 21 10.14 -7.20 18.96
C ARG A 21 11.13 -6.05 18.95
N ASP A 22 10.80 -4.98 18.24
CA ASP A 22 11.67 -3.82 18.05
C ASP A 22 11.49 -2.78 19.19
N ARG A 23 10.63 -3.06 20.19
CA ARG A 23 10.28 -2.19 21.32
C ARG A 23 9.79 -0.80 20.93
N VAL A 24 9.10 -0.71 19.79
CA VAL A 24 8.51 0.52 19.30
C VAL A 24 7.06 0.63 19.80
N PRO A 25 6.69 1.75 20.46
CA PRO A 25 5.29 2.00 20.83
C PRO A 25 4.37 2.02 19.61
N LEU A 26 3.26 1.28 19.70
CA LEU A 26 2.27 1.18 18.63
C LEU A 26 0.88 1.50 19.18
N SER A 27 0.41 2.72 18.91
CA SER A 27 -0.97 3.12 19.21
C SER A 27 -1.95 2.56 18.17
N PRO A 28 -3.25 2.46 18.46
CA PRO A 28 -4.26 2.05 17.48
C PRO A 28 -4.22 2.90 16.19
N LEU A 29 -4.11 4.23 16.32
CA LEU A 29 -4.02 5.12 15.16
C LEU A 29 -2.77 4.87 14.33
N LYS A 30 -1.61 4.63 14.97
CA LYS A 30 -0.37 4.30 14.27
C LYS A 30 -0.50 2.98 13.52
N LEU A 31 -1.12 1.96 14.13
CA LEU A 31 -1.42 0.71 13.45
C LEU A 31 -2.28 0.93 12.20
N HIS A 32 -3.34 1.74 12.29
CA HIS A 32 -4.17 2.06 11.11
C HIS A 32 -3.40 2.80 10.01
N ARG A 33 -2.42 3.65 10.36
CA ARG A 33 -1.55 4.30 9.37
C ARG A 33 -0.67 3.29 8.64
N LEU A 34 -0.05 2.37 9.37
CA LEU A 34 0.76 1.30 8.79
C LEU A 34 -0.08 0.37 7.91
N LEU A 35 -1.28 0.01 8.36
CA LEU A 35 -2.22 -0.81 7.58
C LEU A 35 -2.64 -0.13 6.28
N TYR A 36 -2.98 1.16 6.34
CA TYR A 36 -3.34 1.96 5.16
C TYR A 36 -2.17 2.04 4.17
N LEU A 37 -0.99 2.46 4.64
CA LEU A 37 0.21 2.59 3.81
C LEU A 37 0.59 1.26 3.17
N ALA A 38 0.55 0.15 3.91
CA ALA A 38 0.80 -1.18 3.38
C ALA A 38 -0.20 -1.57 2.28
N GLN A 39 -1.50 -1.29 2.47
CA GLN A 39 -2.51 -1.60 1.46
C GLN A 39 -2.34 -0.74 0.21
N ALA A 40 -2.08 0.56 0.38
CA ALA A 40 -1.96 1.51 -0.70
C ALA A 40 -0.71 1.25 -1.56
N ASP A 41 0.45 1.07 -0.91
CA ASP A 41 1.70 0.73 -1.57
C ASP A 41 1.60 -0.65 -2.26
N TYR A 42 0.99 -1.65 -1.61
CA TYR A 42 0.78 -2.96 -2.25
C TYR A 42 -0.10 -2.86 -3.50
N ALA A 43 -1.21 -2.12 -3.44
CA ALA A 43 -2.08 -1.90 -4.60
C ALA A 43 -1.36 -1.12 -5.71
N GLY A 44 -0.48 -0.19 -5.34
CA GLY A 44 0.42 0.50 -6.25
C GLY A 44 1.32 -0.43 -7.04
N ARG A 45 2.08 -1.27 -6.33
CA ARG A 45 3.11 -2.17 -6.90
C ARG A 45 2.59 -3.45 -7.55
N HIS A 46 1.32 -3.79 -7.36
CA HIS A 46 0.74 -5.07 -7.81
C HIS A 46 -0.51 -4.88 -8.68
N GLY A 47 -0.53 -3.86 -9.56
CA GLY A 47 -1.62 -3.68 -10.53
C GLY A 47 -3.01 -3.52 -9.90
N GLY A 48 -3.08 -2.95 -8.70
CA GLY A 48 -4.31 -2.76 -7.94
C GLY A 48 -4.79 -3.97 -7.15
N ALA A 49 -3.96 -5.01 -7.01
CA ALA A 49 -4.25 -6.14 -6.14
C ALA A 49 -4.37 -5.72 -4.66
N ALA A 50 -5.20 -6.43 -3.90
CA ALA A 50 -5.35 -6.19 -2.47
C ALA A 50 -4.30 -6.94 -1.65
N LEU A 51 -3.67 -6.27 -0.68
CA LEU A 51 -2.84 -6.95 0.33
C LEU A 51 -3.72 -7.80 1.25
N MET A 52 -4.71 -7.16 1.87
CA MET A 52 -5.66 -7.76 2.81
C MET A 52 -7.11 -7.45 2.40
N PRO A 53 -8.09 -8.25 2.84
CA PRO A 53 -9.51 -7.99 2.62
C PRO A 53 -10.03 -6.85 3.53
N SER A 54 -9.48 -5.64 3.37
CA SER A 54 -9.84 -4.46 4.18
C SER A 54 -10.51 -3.37 3.35
N ILE A 55 -11.36 -2.58 4.01
CA ILE A 55 -11.91 -1.33 3.50
C ILE A 55 -11.40 -0.20 4.38
N PHE A 56 -10.72 0.78 3.78
CA PHE A 56 -10.32 1.99 4.47
C PHE A 56 -11.30 3.11 4.16
N VAL A 57 -11.63 3.90 5.18
CA VAL A 57 -12.52 5.07 5.08
C VAL A 57 -11.76 6.32 5.51
N ALA A 58 -11.96 7.41 4.76
CA ALA A 58 -11.49 8.73 5.14
C ALA A 58 -12.30 9.23 6.34
N THR A 59 -11.60 9.63 7.40
CA THR A 59 -12.21 10.17 8.64
C THR A 59 -11.43 11.39 9.09
N GLU A 60 -11.96 12.18 10.01
CA GLU A 60 -11.23 13.32 10.61
C GLU A 60 -9.89 12.91 11.24
N LEU A 61 -9.79 11.67 11.74
CA LEU A 61 -8.55 11.18 12.31
C LEU A 61 -7.53 10.82 11.21
N GLY A 62 -7.99 10.48 10.01
CA GLY A 62 -7.24 9.93 8.87
C GLY A 62 -7.84 8.60 8.36
N PRO A 63 -7.14 7.82 7.52
CA PRO A 63 -7.66 6.59 6.96
C PRO A 63 -7.80 5.46 8.00
N ILE A 64 -9.02 4.98 8.24
CA ILE A 64 -9.30 3.94 9.25
C ILE A 64 -9.90 2.71 8.58
N GLU A 65 -9.52 1.52 9.07
CA GLU A 65 -10.28 0.28 8.78
C GLU A 65 -11.29 0.12 9.94
N PRO A 66 -12.60 0.26 9.67
CA PRO A 66 -13.58 0.49 10.73
C PRO A 66 -13.82 -0.74 11.61
N ASN A 67 -13.62 -1.95 11.09
CA ASN A 67 -13.90 -3.18 11.82
C ASN A 67 -12.79 -3.49 12.82
N LEU A 68 -11.54 -3.47 12.37
CA LEU A 68 -10.33 -3.54 13.18
C LEU A 68 -10.33 -2.45 14.24
N TYR A 69 -10.68 -1.21 13.87
CA TYR A 69 -10.73 -0.11 14.84
C TYR A 69 -11.65 -0.45 16.02
N ARG A 70 -12.92 -0.81 15.74
CA ARG A 70 -13.89 -1.22 16.77
C ARG A 70 -13.44 -2.42 17.58
N VAL A 71 -12.78 -3.38 16.93
CA VAL A 71 -12.30 -4.59 17.61
C VAL A 71 -11.16 -4.27 18.57
N PHE A 72 -10.25 -3.37 18.21
CA PHE A 72 -9.14 -2.97 19.06
C PHE A 72 -9.51 -1.97 20.16
N GLU A 73 -10.66 -1.28 20.07
CA GLU A 73 -11.18 -0.42 21.15
C GLU A 73 -11.35 -1.17 22.48
N TYR A 74 -11.70 -2.46 22.42
CA TYR A 74 -11.92 -3.31 23.60
C TYR A 74 -10.68 -4.13 23.99
N GLY A 75 -9.52 -3.83 23.40
CA GLY A 75 -8.25 -4.52 23.64
C GLY A 75 -7.90 -5.53 22.55
N SER A 76 -6.89 -6.38 22.81
CA SER A 76 -6.44 -7.36 21.83
C SER A 76 -7.52 -8.42 21.56
N PRO A 77 -7.99 -8.57 20.30
CA PRO A 77 -9.00 -9.55 19.99
C PRO A 77 -8.51 -10.98 20.15
N LYS A 78 -9.39 -11.85 20.64
CA LYS A 78 -9.18 -13.31 20.63
C LYS A 78 -9.54 -13.86 19.25
N VAL A 79 -8.63 -13.70 18.29
CA VAL A 79 -8.77 -14.20 16.92
C VAL A 79 -7.62 -15.13 16.57
N THR A 80 -7.90 -16.13 15.73
CA THR A 80 -6.84 -16.93 15.13
C THR A 80 -6.17 -16.13 14.03
N VAL A 81 -4.87 -15.90 14.20
CA VAL A 81 -4.01 -15.24 13.21
C VAL A 81 -3.15 -16.29 12.51
N ARG A 82 -2.88 -16.07 11.23
CA ARG A 82 -1.97 -16.90 10.43
C ARG A 82 -0.77 -16.08 10.03
N ASP A 83 0.42 -16.70 10.07
CA ASP A 83 1.61 -16.04 9.56
C ASP A 83 1.48 -15.79 8.05
N PRO A 84 1.67 -14.54 7.58
CA PRO A 84 1.66 -14.26 6.15
C PRO A 84 2.72 -15.08 5.42
N ALA A 85 2.50 -15.39 4.14
CA ALA A 85 3.49 -16.05 3.30
C ALA A 85 4.78 -15.23 3.20
N GLU A 86 5.92 -15.87 2.93
CA GLU A 86 7.24 -15.22 2.97
C GLU A 86 7.31 -13.92 2.16
N LYS A 87 6.80 -13.94 0.92
CA LYS A 87 6.76 -12.74 0.07
C LYS A 87 6.02 -11.57 0.72
N VAL A 88 4.92 -11.85 1.43
CA VAL A 88 4.15 -10.84 2.16
C VAL A 88 4.93 -10.35 3.38
N ARG A 89 5.62 -11.25 4.11
CA ARG A 89 6.47 -10.84 5.25
C ARG A 89 7.62 -9.93 4.82
N THR A 90 8.27 -10.24 3.69
CA THR A 90 9.32 -9.37 3.12
C THR A 90 8.76 -7.99 2.82
N PHE A 91 7.61 -7.94 2.14
CA PHE A 91 6.91 -6.68 1.85
C PHE A 91 6.57 -5.89 3.14
N LEU A 92 5.96 -6.54 4.14
CA LEU A 92 5.63 -5.88 5.40
C LEU A 92 6.88 -5.39 6.15
N THR A 93 8.01 -6.09 6.01
CA THR A 93 9.30 -5.67 6.56
C THR A 93 9.81 -4.39 5.89
N GLU A 94 9.62 -4.24 4.58
CA GLU A 94 9.94 -3.00 3.87
C GLU A 94 9.10 -1.83 4.38
N ILE A 95 7.78 -2.02 4.50
CA ILE A 95 6.87 -1.02 5.06
C ILE A 95 7.29 -0.63 6.48
N TRP A 96 7.63 -1.62 7.32
CA TRP A 96 8.11 -1.36 8.68
C TRP A 96 9.42 -0.59 8.70
N ARG A 97 10.36 -0.89 7.80
CA ARG A 97 11.63 -0.15 7.70
C ARG A 97 11.41 1.31 7.32
N LEU A 98 10.40 1.59 6.49
CA LEU A 98 10.08 2.95 6.06
C LEU A 98 9.34 3.74 7.14
N PHE A 99 8.39 3.12 7.84
CA PHE A 99 7.38 3.84 8.63
C PHE A 99 7.25 3.37 10.09
N GLY A 100 7.82 2.21 10.43
CA GLY A 100 7.61 1.53 11.70
C GLY A 100 8.10 2.32 12.91
N GLU A 101 9.28 2.96 12.79
CA GLU A 101 9.87 3.77 13.85
C GLU A 101 9.35 5.22 13.89
N GLU A 102 8.63 5.66 12.86
CA GLU A 102 8.12 7.02 12.81
C GLU A 102 7.09 7.31 13.92
N THR A 103 7.03 8.56 14.38
CA THR A 103 5.99 8.99 15.30
C THR A 103 4.65 9.09 14.57
N ILE A 104 3.55 9.09 15.32
CA ILE A 104 2.21 9.24 14.72
C ILE A 104 2.07 10.59 13.99
N GLU A 105 2.70 11.66 14.47
CA GLU A 105 2.70 12.97 13.82
C GLU A 105 3.45 12.94 12.49
N ALA A 106 4.57 12.22 12.41
CA ALA A 106 5.29 12.02 11.16
C ALA A 106 4.44 11.25 10.15
N LEU A 107 3.86 10.12 10.55
CA LEU A 107 2.97 9.34 9.70
C LEU A 107 1.75 10.13 9.22
N ASN A 108 1.14 10.93 10.10
CA ASN A 108 0.04 11.81 9.72
C ASN A 108 0.47 12.85 8.68
N ARG A 109 1.70 13.39 8.76
CA ARG A 109 2.23 14.29 7.70
C ARG A 109 2.46 13.57 6.37
N HIS A 110 2.87 12.30 6.38
CA HIS A 110 2.99 11.51 5.16
C HIS A 110 1.63 11.25 4.53
N ILE A 111 0.68 10.78 5.35
CA ILE A 111 -0.66 10.39 4.91
C ILE A 111 -1.51 11.59 4.49
N ALA A 112 -1.37 12.75 5.15
CA ALA A 112 -2.04 13.98 4.72
C ALA A 112 -1.61 14.46 3.32
N ARG A 113 -0.52 13.91 2.77
CA ARG A 113 -0.08 14.18 1.39
C ARG A 113 -0.51 13.10 0.39
N ASP A 114 -1.07 11.99 0.88
CA ASP A 114 -1.49 10.87 0.06
C ASP A 114 -2.63 11.27 -0.90
N PRO A 115 -2.45 11.17 -2.22
CA PRO A 115 -3.47 11.62 -3.16
C PRO A 115 -4.74 10.75 -3.15
N ALA A 116 -4.66 9.46 -2.79
CA ALA A 116 -5.84 8.59 -2.72
C ALA A 116 -6.73 8.97 -1.52
N LEU A 117 -6.12 9.31 -0.38
CA LEU A 117 -6.84 9.86 0.77
C LEU A 117 -7.49 11.20 0.41
N LYS A 118 -6.73 12.14 -0.19
CA LYS A 118 -7.27 13.45 -0.58
C LYS A 118 -8.44 13.34 -1.53
N GLU A 119 -8.36 12.45 -2.51
CA GLU A 119 -9.46 12.19 -3.44
C GLU A 119 -10.72 11.73 -2.68
N ALA A 120 -10.59 10.82 -1.72
CA ALA A 120 -11.71 10.41 -0.88
C ALA A 120 -12.24 11.54 0.02
N GLU A 121 -11.36 12.35 0.62
CA GLU A 121 -11.75 13.50 1.44
C GLU A 121 -12.56 14.54 0.65
N THR A 122 -12.23 14.76 -0.63
CA THR A 122 -13.02 15.68 -1.49
C THR A 122 -14.44 15.19 -1.77
N LEU A 123 -14.69 13.87 -1.64
CA LEU A 123 -16.01 13.27 -1.80
C LEU A 123 -16.83 13.28 -0.50
N GLY A 124 -16.19 13.57 0.64
CA GLY A 124 -16.82 13.72 1.95
C GLY A 124 -16.30 12.72 2.99
N GLU A 125 -16.57 13.03 4.26
CA GLU A 125 -16.21 12.16 5.38
C GLU A 125 -16.92 10.80 5.28
N GLY A 126 -16.23 9.73 5.67
CA GLY A 126 -16.73 8.36 5.59
C GLY A 126 -16.64 7.77 4.18
N THR A 127 -16.03 8.48 3.22
CA THR A 127 -15.79 7.94 1.87
C THR A 127 -14.78 6.80 1.92
N VAL A 128 -15.12 5.69 1.25
CA VAL A 128 -14.22 4.55 1.07
C VAL A 128 -13.06 4.94 0.14
N ILE A 129 -11.84 4.75 0.64
CA ILE A 129 -10.61 4.88 -0.15
C ILE A 129 -10.43 3.59 -0.93
N SER A 130 -10.90 3.58 -2.18
CA SER A 130 -10.94 2.38 -3.00
C SER A 130 -9.53 1.91 -3.44
N LEU A 131 -9.39 0.62 -3.72
CA LEU A 131 -8.15 0.07 -4.32
C LEU A 131 -7.81 0.74 -5.65
N ALA A 132 -8.82 1.20 -6.40
CA ALA A 132 -8.60 1.93 -7.64
C ALA A 132 -7.95 3.30 -7.40
N MET A 133 -8.39 4.03 -6.37
CA MET A 133 -7.76 5.28 -5.94
C MET A 133 -6.33 5.03 -5.47
N MET A 134 -6.11 4.01 -4.63
CA MET A 134 -4.77 3.64 -4.16
C MET A 134 -3.84 3.29 -5.33
N HIS A 135 -4.26 2.36 -6.20
CA HIS A 135 -3.49 1.94 -7.37
C HIS A 135 -3.18 3.11 -8.30
N LYS A 136 -4.11 4.04 -8.50
CA LYS A 136 -3.91 5.21 -9.37
C LYS A 136 -2.72 6.07 -8.91
N HIS A 137 -2.50 6.18 -7.60
CA HIS A 137 -1.57 7.16 -7.02
C HIS A 137 -0.30 6.57 -6.41
N HIS A 138 -0.22 5.24 -6.26
CA HIS A 138 0.94 4.53 -5.70
C HIS A 138 1.70 3.68 -6.74
N LYS A 139 1.46 3.89 -8.04
CA LYS A 139 2.15 3.11 -9.08
C LYS A 139 3.65 3.30 -9.00
N ASP A 140 4.40 2.20 -9.07
CA ASP A 140 5.81 2.27 -9.40
C ASP A 140 5.93 2.72 -10.86
N GLU A 141 6.70 3.79 -11.11
CA GLU A 141 6.96 4.29 -12.48
C GLU A 141 7.73 3.27 -13.34
N ASP A 142 8.34 2.26 -12.71
CA ASP A 142 9.09 1.18 -13.36
C ASP A 142 8.25 -0.03 -13.79
N GLU A 143 6.93 -0.05 -13.54
CA GLU A 143 6.08 -1.14 -14.03
C GLU A 143 5.92 -1.02 -15.57
N PRO A 144 6.46 -1.95 -16.37
CA PRO A 144 6.34 -1.87 -17.82
C PRO A 144 4.85 -1.92 -18.20
N PRO A 145 4.42 -1.11 -19.17
CA PRO A 145 3.01 -1.05 -19.54
C PRO A 145 2.50 -2.46 -19.88
N PRO A 146 1.26 -2.79 -19.49
CA PRO A 146 0.71 -4.11 -19.72
C PRO A 146 0.81 -4.45 -21.21
N VAL A 147 1.47 -5.58 -21.52
CA VAL A 147 1.62 -6.07 -22.88
C VAL A 147 0.23 -6.36 -23.44
N ARG A 148 -0.22 -5.54 -24.38
CA ARG A 148 -1.47 -5.79 -25.09
C ARG A 148 -1.27 -7.01 -26.00
N VAL A 149 -2.00 -8.08 -25.72
CA VAL A 149 -2.09 -9.23 -26.61
C VAL A 149 -3.31 -9.00 -27.51
N VAL A 150 -3.05 -8.75 -28.79
CA VAL A 150 -4.09 -8.72 -29.82
C VAL A 150 -3.82 -9.93 -30.73
N GLU A 151 -4.82 -10.78 -30.89
CA GLU A 151 -4.77 -11.96 -31.79
C GLU A 151 -3.55 -12.88 -31.55
N GLY A 152 -3.28 -13.22 -30.29
CA GLY A 152 -2.22 -14.19 -29.93
C GLY A 152 -0.78 -13.71 -30.19
N LYS A 153 -0.58 -12.49 -30.70
CA LYS A 153 0.73 -11.88 -30.86
C LYS A 153 0.98 -10.85 -29.76
N ARG A 154 2.12 -10.97 -29.08
CA ARG A 154 2.61 -9.98 -28.12
C ARG A 154 3.03 -8.73 -28.89
N VAL A 155 2.24 -7.66 -28.79
CA VAL A 155 2.60 -6.37 -29.41
C VAL A 155 3.24 -5.50 -28.34
N ARG A 156 4.52 -5.14 -28.53
CA ARG A 156 5.15 -4.13 -27.68
C ARG A 156 4.64 -2.76 -28.13
N PRO A 157 4.08 -1.92 -27.23
CA PRO A 157 3.75 -0.55 -27.58
C PRO A 157 5.01 0.17 -28.04
N TRP A 158 4.93 0.88 -29.17
CA TRP A 158 6.00 1.74 -29.63
C TRP A 158 6.16 2.90 -28.63
N LEU A 159 7.35 3.04 -28.04
CA LEU A 159 7.72 4.23 -27.28
C LEU A 159 8.49 5.17 -28.21
N PRO A 160 8.18 6.49 -28.21
CA PRO A 160 9.03 7.45 -28.88
C PRO A 160 10.43 7.45 -28.21
N PRO A 161 11.51 7.61 -28.99
CA PRO A 161 12.86 7.70 -28.43
C PRO A 161 12.95 8.89 -27.47
N SER A 162 13.55 8.66 -26.29
CA SER A 162 13.86 9.69 -25.31
C SER A 162 14.75 10.78 -25.91
N LYS A 163 14.50 12.05 -25.55
CA LYS A 163 15.28 13.21 -26.00
C LYS A 163 16.75 13.20 -25.55
N ASP A 164 17.14 12.27 -24.67
CA ASP A 164 18.50 12.19 -24.11
C ASP A 164 19.42 11.14 -24.77
N GLN A 165 19.04 10.57 -25.91
CA GLN A 165 19.97 9.77 -26.70
C GLN A 165 20.97 10.67 -27.46
N LYS A 166 22.15 10.87 -26.86
CA LYS A 166 23.31 11.39 -27.60
C LYS A 166 23.56 10.50 -28.83
N PRO A 167 23.71 11.06 -30.04
CA PRO A 167 24.01 10.27 -31.21
C PRO A 167 25.37 9.58 -31.05
N ALA A 168 25.44 8.30 -31.42
CA ALA A 168 26.67 7.53 -31.45
C ALA A 168 27.69 8.17 -32.42
N PRO A 169 29.00 8.14 -32.10
CA PRO A 169 30.01 8.72 -32.98
C PRO A 169 30.06 7.93 -34.29
N THR A 170 29.83 8.64 -35.40
CA THR A 170 30.09 8.16 -36.76
C THR A 170 31.56 7.84 -36.90
N LYS A 171 31.89 6.58 -37.17
CA LYS A 171 33.23 6.19 -37.64
C LYS A 171 33.40 6.75 -39.07
N SER A 172 34.22 7.78 -39.21
CA SER A 172 34.77 8.15 -40.53
C SER A 172 35.85 7.15 -40.91
N THR A 173 35.70 6.63 -42.13
CA THR A 173 36.65 5.86 -42.95
C THR A 173 38.07 6.39 -42.93
#